data_AF-A0A351VE66-F1
#
_entry.id   AF-A0A351VE66-F1
#
_cell.length_a   1.000
_cell.length_b   1.000
_cell.length_c   1.000
_cell.angle_alpha   90.00
_cell.angle_beta   90.00
_cell.angle_gamma   90.00
#
_symmetry.space_group_name_H-M   'P 1'
#
loop_
_entity.id
_entity.type
_entity.pdbx_description
1 polymer ?
#
loop_
_entity_poly.entity_id
_entity_poly.type
_entity_poly.pdbx_seq_one_letter_code
_entity_poly.pdbx_strand_id
1 'polypeptide(L)'
;MMKTQKIKRMMCAAFAAMSLACAGTTAFAETIPFTVTVGGSGTQDPLSMKEIKTADGDNNAYFTGSTFNKATAGIYVRSYKKTDTSLMSNSAYLSSNNIGMTQVRAYNRTADGGVYYYMKATPATSRVTVTGYYCP
;
A
#
# COMPACT_ATOMS: atom_id res chain seq x y z
N MET A 1 29.30 60.86 -23.55
CA MET A 1 30.39 59.93 -23.18
C MET A 1 30.07 59.33 -21.81
N MET A 2 30.20 58.01 -21.67
CA MET A 2 29.91 57.15 -20.48
C MET A 2 28.41 57.01 -20.13
N LYS A 3 27.79 55.82 -20.03
CA LYS A 3 28.18 54.60 -19.29
C LYS A 3 27.51 53.33 -19.89
N THR A 4 28.28 52.38 -20.40
CA THR A 4 27.76 51.07 -20.91
C THR A 4 28.46 49.88 -20.24
N GLN A 5 28.55 49.87 -18.91
CA GLN A 5 29.24 48.80 -18.18
C GLN A 5 28.40 48.14 -17.06
N LYS A 6 27.19 48.64 -16.76
CA LYS A 6 26.36 48.08 -15.68
C LYS A 6 25.29 47.07 -16.11
N ILE A 7 25.10 46.83 -17.40
CA ILE A 7 24.02 45.96 -17.91
C ILE A 7 24.46 44.48 -18.06
N LYS A 8 25.77 44.18 -18.05
CA LYS A 8 26.26 42.81 -18.31
C LYS A 8 26.37 41.89 -17.09
N ARG A 9 26.15 42.38 -15.87
CA ARG A 9 26.28 41.56 -14.63
C ARG A 9 24.95 41.10 -14.03
N MET A 10 23.82 41.53 -14.58
CA MET A 10 22.50 41.29 -14.00
C MET A 10 21.66 40.28 -14.83
N MET A 11 22.31 39.38 -15.57
CA MET A 11 21.62 38.31 -16.31
C MET A 11 22.00 36.89 -15.85
N CYS A 12 23.05 36.71 -15.04
CA CYS A 12 23.40 35.39 -14.50
C CYS A 12 22.72 35.04 -13.17
N ALA A 13 22.03 36.00 -12.53
CA ALA A 13 21.43 35.79 -11.20
C ALA A 13 19.92 35.51 -11.23
N ALA A 14 19.30 35.37 -12.41
CA ALA A 14 17.86 35.07 -12.54
C ALA A 14 17.55 33.60 -12.87
N PHE A 15 18.56 32.77 -13.17
CA PHE A 15 18.39 31.35 -13.48
C PHE A 15 18.63 30.40 -12.30
N ALA A 16 19.06 30.92 -11.14
CA ALA A 16 19.33 30.11 -9.95
C ALA A 16 18.11 29.95 -9.01
N ALA A 17 16.98 30.58 -9.31
CA ALA A 17 15.83 30.66 -8.41
C ALA A 17 14.63 29.77 -8.80
N MET A 18 14.79 28.84 -9.74
CA MET A 18 13.71 27.95 -10.20
C MET A 18 14.03 26.46 -10.12
N SER A 19 15.08 26.06 -9.38
CA SER A 19 15.38 24.65 -9.11
C SER A 19 15.04 24.22 -7.68
N LEU A 20 14.00 24.80 -7.06
CA LEU A 20 13.15 23.96 -6.21
C LEU A 20 12.29 23.10 -7.16
N ALA A 21 12.96 22.24 -7.93
CA ALA A 21 12.33 21.05 -8.42
C ALA A 21 11.78 20.40 -7.16
N CYS A 22 10.46 20.28 -7.09
CA CYS A 22 9.81 19.42 -6.13
C CYS A 22 10.57 18.11 -6.19
N ALA A 23 11.42 17.85 -5.19
CA ALA A 23 11.78 16.50 -4.85
C ALA A 23 10.43 15.92 -4.42
N GLY A 24 9.67 15.44 -5.40
CA GLY A 24 8.53 14.59 -5.16
C GLY A 24 9.14 13.45 -4.39
N THR A 25 9.00 13.50 -3.08
CA THR A 25 9.24 12.34 -2.25
C THR A 25 8.39 11.28 -2.93
N THR A 26 9.03 10.25 -3.48
CA THR A 26 8.33 9.03 -3.84
C THR A 26 7.70 8.56 -2.54
N ALA A 27 6.47 8.99 -2.29
CA ALA A 27 5.66 8.50 -1.20
C ALA A 27 5.42 7.04 -1.56
N PHE A 28 5.87 6.14 -0.69
CA PHE A 28 5.48 4.75 -0.72
C PHE A 28 4.18 4.63 0.08
N ALA A 29 3.32 3.69 -0.30
CA ALA A 29 2.09 3.44 0.43
C ALA A 29 2.45 3.07 1.88
N GLU A 30 1.68 3.60 2.81
CA GLU A 30 1.92 3.31 4.22
C GLU A 30 1.66 1.83 4.49
N THR A 31 2.46 1.23 5.36
CA THR A 31 2.19 -0.10 5.89
C THR A 31 1.32 0.03 7.12
N ILE A 32 0.02 -0.24 6.99
CA ILE A 32 -0.94 -0.09 8.07
C ILE A 32 -1.15 -1.39 8.85
N PRO A 33 -1.37 -1.32 10.18
CA PRO A 33 -1.74 -2.49 10.96
C PRO A 33 -3.17 -2.93 10.65
N PHE A 34 -3.44 -4.24 10.74
CA PHE A 34 -4.78 -4.78 10.69
C PHE A 34 -5.08 -5.72 11.85
N THR A 35 -6.37 -5.84 12.17
CA THR A 35 -6.93 -6.92 12.99
C THR A 35 -8.21 -7.41 12.33
N VAL A 36 -8.25 -8.66 11.88
CA VAL A 36 -9.42 -9.22 11.19
C VAL A 36 -9.91 -10.46 11.91
N THR A 37 -11.23 -10.61 11.98
CA THR A 37 -11.87 -11.86 12.43
C THR A 37 -12.77 -12.38 11.32
N VAL A 38 -12.44 -13.57 10.80
CA VAL A 38 -13.11 -14.18 9.65
C VAL A 38 -13.47 -15.64 9.92
N GLY A 39 -14.56 -16.12 9.32
CA GLY A 39 -15.09 -17.48 9.48
C GLY A 39 -16.11 -17.66 10.61
N GLY A 40 -16.87 -18.75 10.52
CA GLY A 40 -17.99 -19.04 11.44
C GLY A 40 -19.21 -18.11 11.24
N SER A 41 -20.17 -18.20 12.16
CA SER A 41 -21.33 -17.32 12.24
C SER A 41 -21.04 -16.05 13.06
N GLY A 42 -21.77 -14.96 12.79
CA GLY A 42 -21.66 -13.66 13.48
C GLY A 42 -20.96 -12.56 12.66
N THR A 43 -20.71 -11.41 13.30
CA THR A 43 -20.04 -10.24 12.69
C THR A 43 -18.63 -10.61 12.25
N GLN A 44 -18.36 -10.43 10.96
CA GLN A 44 -17.04 -10.59 10.37
C GLN A 44 -16.51 -9.21 10.01
N ASP A 45 -15.19 -9.01 10.13
CA ASP A 45 -14.52 -7.83 9.60
C ASP A 45 -13.54 -8.23 8.49
N PRO A 46 -14.05 -8.62 7.31
CA PRO A 46 -13.19 -9.05 6.24
C PRO A 46 -12.61 -7.88 5.44
N LEU A 47 -13.01 -6.62 5.66
CA LEU A 47 -12.84 -5.58 4.62
C LEU A 47 -12.49 -4.16 5.11
N SER A 48 -12.33 -3.93 6.41
CA SER A 48 -12.26 -2.55 6.93
C SER A 48 -10.89 -1.88 6.84
N MET A 49 -9.87 -2.59 6.34
CA MET A 49 -8.50 -2.09 6.32
C MET A 49 -8.20 -1.50 4.95
N LYS A 50 -8.00 -0.19 4.90
CA LYS A 50 -7.79 0.55 3.65
C LYS A 50 -6.59 1.48 3.76
N GLU A 51 -5.87 1.59 2.67
CA GLU A 51 -4.76 2.53 2.53
C GLU A 51 -4.70 3.01 1.07
N ILE A 52 -4.10 4.18 0.84
CA ILE A 52 -3.89 4.76 -0.48
C ILE A 52 -2.72 4.04 -1.14
N LYS A 53 -2.95 3.44 -2.30
CA LYS A 53 -1.86 2.98 -3.16
C LYS A 53 -1.13 4.20 -3.69
N THR A 54 0.19 4.22 -3.58
CA THR A 54 1.01 5.30 -4.11
C THR A 54 1.22 5.19 -5.60
N ALA A 55 1.43 6.34 -6.25
CA ALA A 55 1.72 6.44 -7.68
C ALA A 55 3.22 6.23 -7.96
N ASP A 56 3.82 5.20 -7.35
CA ASP A 56 5.25 4.86 -7.42
C ASP A 56 5.57 3.82 -8.50
N GLY A 57 4.55 3.28 -9.16
CA GLY A 57 4.70 2.23 -10.18
C GLY A 57 4.84 0.81 -9.60
N ASP A 58 4.79 0.65 -8.28
CA ASP A 58 4.77 -0.68 -7.68
C ASP A 58 3.39 -1.32 -7.88
N ASN A 59 3.38 -2.48 -8.53
CA ASN A 59 2.16 -3.24 -8.85
C ASN A 59 1.99 -4.44 -7.93
N ASN A 60 2.47 -4.36 -6.69
CA ASN A 60 2.32 -5.40 -5.70
C ASN A 60 1.58 -4.90 -4.45
N ALA A 61 0.88 -5.82 -3.81
CA ALA A 61 0.37 -5.67 -2.45
C ALA A 61 1.17 -6.57 -1.49
N TYR A 62 1.34 -6.11 -0.25
CA TYR A 62 2.16 -6.75 0.77
C TYR A 62 1.31 -7.07 2.00
N PHE A 63 1.45 -8.28 2.50
CA PHE A 63 0.68 -8.77 3.65
C PHE A 63 1.59 -9.52 4.62
N THR A 64 1.57 -9.14 5.89
CA THR A 64 2.35 -9.82 6.93
C THR A 64 1.42 -10.20 8.08
N GLY A 65 1.35 -11.50 8.40
CA GLY A 65 0.65 -11.97 9.59
C GLY A 65 1.56 -11.91 10.81
N SER A 66 1.10 -11.26 11.89
CA SER A 66 1.87 -11.09 13.13
C SER A 66 1.41 -12.03 14.24
N THR A 67 0.10 -12.16 14.44
CA THR A 67 -0.44 -13.08 15.45
C THR A 67 -1.69 -13.80 14.93
N PHE A 68 -1.88 -15.02 15.42
CA PHE A 68 -3.04 -15.86 15.16
C PHE A 68 -3.58 -16.34 16.51
N ASN A 69 -4.88 -16.22 16.73
CA ASN A 69 -5.48 -16.68 17.99
C ASN A 69 -5.56 -18.22 18.11
N LYS A 70 -5.01 -18.97 17.15
CA LYS A 70 -5.04 -20.43 17.06
C LYS A 70 -3.72 -20.96 16.48
N ALA A 71 -3.26 -22.10 17.00
CA ALA A 71 -1.99 -22.71 16.61
C ALA A 71 -1.96 -23.28 15.17
N THR A 72 -3.11 -23.74 14.66
CA THR A 72 -3.25 -24.20 13.27
C THR A 72 -4.37 -23.42 12.62
N ALA A 73 -4.05 -22.23 12.12
CA ALA A 73 -5.01 -21.38 11.44
C ALA A 73 -4.38 -20.62 10.29
N GLY A 74 -5.24 -20.26 9.34
CA GLY A 74 -4.84 -19.46 8.20
C GLY A 74 -6.01 -18.68 7.59
N ILE A 75 -5.65 -17.60 6.91
CA ILE A 75 -6.55 -16.74 6.17
C ILE A 75 -5.98 -16.51 4.77
N TYR A 76 -6.87 -16.38 3.79
CA TYR A 76 -6.51 -15.82 2.50
C TYR A 76 -6.83 -14.33 2.52
N VAL A 77 -5.83 -13.53 2.15
CA VAL A 77 -5.98 -12.08 1.99
C VAL A 77 -5.72 -11.67 0.55
N ARG A 78 -6.35 -10.57 0.13
CA ARG A 78 -6.06 -9.89 -1.14
C ARG A 78 -6.34 -8.41 -1.02
N SER A 79 -5.66 -7.61 -1.82
CA SER A 79 -5.96 -6.20 -2.00
C SER A 79 -6.90 -6.02 -3.18
N TYR A 80 -7.86 -5.10 -3.10
CA TYR A 80 -8.68 -4.73 -4.25
C TYR A 80 -9.17 -3.28 -4.18
N LYS A 81 -9.43 -2.70 -5.35
CA LYS A 81 -10.00 -1.36 -5.47
C LYS A 81 -11.53 -1.46 -5.30
N LYS A 82 -12.10 -0.81 -4.28
CA LYS A 82 -13.54 -0.97 -3.98
C LYS A 82 -14.46 -0.48 -5.11
N THR A 83 -14.07 0.57 -5.81
CA THR A 83 -14.82 1.13 -6.95
C THR A 83 -14.67 0.30 -8.23
N ASP A 84 -13.67 -0.57 -8.31
CA ASP A 84 -13.48 -1.52 -9.40
C ASP A 84 -12.90 -2.83 -8.86
N THR A 85 -13.81 -3.72 -8.47
CA THR A 85 -13.42 -5.00 -7.86
C THR A 85 -12.77 -5.97 -8.83
N SER A 86 -12.68 -5.64 -10.13
CA SER A 86 -11.91 -6.42 -11.10
C SER A 86 -10.41 -6.16 -10.97
N LEU A 87 -9.99 -5.00 -10.43
CA LEU A 87 -8.59 -4.70 -10.11
C LEU A 87 -8.27 -5.20 -8.70
N MET A 88 -7.52 -6.31 -8.64
CA MET A 88 -7.19 -6.97 -7.38
C MET A 88 -5.84 -7.68 -7.44
N SER A 89 -5.24 -7.89 -6.27
CA SER A 89 -4.05 -8.73 -6.12
C SER A 89 -4.40 -10.21 -6.21
N ASN A 90 -3.40 -11.03 -6.57
CA ASN A 90 -3.44 -12.46 -6.26
C ASN A 90 -3.63 -12.68 -4.75
N SER A 91 -4.21 -13.81 -4.36
CA SER A 91 -4.40 -14.13 -2.95
C SER A 91 -3.08 -14.54 -2.28
N ALA A 92 -2.83 -13.96 -1.11
CA ALA A 92 -1.79 -14.41 -0.18
C ALA A 92 -2.41 -15.32 0.88
N TYR A 93 -1.66 -16.34 1.30
CA TYR A 93 -2.03 -17.20 2.42
C TYR A 93 -1.19 -16.82 3.64
N LEU A 94 -1.85 -16.30 4.67
CA LEU A 94 -1.25 -16.01 5.97
C LEU A 94 -1.67 -17.10 6.94
N SER A 95 -0.73 -17.62 7.71
CA SER A 95 -0.95 -18.73 8.64
C SER A 95 -0.04 -18.63 9.86
N SER A 96 -0.38 -19.40 10.89
CA SER A 96 0.47 -19.55 12.08
C SER A 96 1.88 -20.10 11.78
N ASN A 97 2.08 -20.76 10.63
CA ASN A 97 3.37 -21.32 10.21
C ASN A 97 4.28 -20.30 9.50
N ASN A 98 3.77 -19.14 9.10
CA ASN A 98 4.53 -18.11 8.39
C ASN A 98 4.38 -16.72 9.04
N ILE A 99 4.28 -16.70 10.36
CA ILE A 99 4.26 -15.47 11.15
C ILE A 99 5.53 -14.65 10.89
N GLY A 100 5.36 -13.34 10.70
CA GLY A 100 6.44 -12.39 10.44
C GLY A 100 6.95 -12.40 9.00
N MET A 101 6.52 -13.34 8.15
CA MET A 101 6.90 -13.38 6.74
C MET A 101 5.97 -12.50 5.89
N THR A 102 6.54 -11.55 5.16
CA THR A 102 5.81 -10.73 4.20
C THR A 102 5.47 -11.53 2.94
N GLN A 103 4.18 -11.64 2.62
CA GLN A 103 3.66 -12.20 1.39
C GLN A 103 3.43 -11.07 0.37
N VAL A 104 4.14 -11.14 -0.75
CA VAL A 104 4.03 -10.17 -1.85
C VAL A 104 3.13 -10.73 -2.95
N ARG A 105 2.12 -9.99 -3.41
CA ARG A 105 1.22 -10.43 -4.47
C ARG A 105 0.99 -9.33 -5.50
N ALA A 106 1.31 -9.62 -6.75
CA ALA A 106 1.04 -8.74 -7.86
C ALA A 106 -0.47 -8.52 -8.07
N TYR A 107 -0.83 -7.30 -8.47
CA TYR A 107 -2.13 -7.00 -9.07
C TYR A 107 -2.25 -7.67 -10.44
N ASN A 108 -3.49 -8.00 -10.80
CA ASN A 108 -3.80 -8.61 -12.10
C ASN A 108 -3.65 -7.66 -13.29
N ARG A 109 -3.44 -6.36 -13.04
CA ARG A 109 -3.06 -5.32 -13.99
C ARG A 109 -2.42 -4.16 -13.22
N THR A 110 -1.97 -3.12 -13.92
CA THR A 110 -1.39 -1.93 -13.28
C THR A 110 -2.33 -1.36 -12.22
N ALA A 111 -1.82 -1.21 -11.00
CA ALA A 111 -2.56 -0.64 -9.89
C ALA A 111 -2.62 0.88 -10.04
N ASP A 112 -3.83 1.44 -9.96
CA ASP A 112 -4.00 2.89 -9.93
C ASP A 112 -3.39 3.47 -8.65
N GLY A 113 -2.50 4.46 -8.79
CA GLY A 113 -2.00 5.24 -7.66
C GLY A 113 -2.97 6.35 -7.24
N GLY A 114 -2.81 6.85 -6.01
CA GLY A 114 -3.61 7.93 -5.45
C GLY A 114 -5.04 7.54 -5.05
N VAL A 115 -5.36 6.24 -5.01
CA VAL A 115 -6.70 5.74 -4.66
C VAL A 115 -6.65 4.70 -3.55
N TYR A 116 -7.76 4.55 -2.84
CA TYR A 116 -7.87 3.57 -1.77
C TYR A 116 -8.02 2.14 -2.28
N TYR A 117 -7.23 1.25 -1.69
CA TYR A 117 -7.39 -0.19 -1.80
C TYR A 117 -7.75 -0.77 -0.44
N TYR A 118 -8.50 -1.86 -0.49
CA TYR A 118 -9.04 -2.52 0.70
C TYR A 118 -8.47 -3.93 0.78
N MET A 119 -8.01 -4.32 1.97
CA MET A 119 -7.66 -5.70 2.24
C MET A 119 -8.96 -6.50 2.48
N LYS A 120 -9.19 -7.51 1.65
CA LYS A 120 -10.22 -8.53 1.86
C LYS A 120 -9.60 -9.77 2.50
N ALA A 121 -10.12 -10.19 3.64
CA ALA A 121 -9.75 -11.44 4.32
C ALA A 121 -10.85 -12.49 4.22
N THR A 122 -10.46 -13.76 4.05
CA THR A 122 -11.35 -14.93 4.03
C THR A 122 -10.73 -16.06 4.85
N PRO A 123 -11.53 -16.84 5.60
CA PRO A 123 -10.99 -17.94 6.41
C PRO A 123 -10.54 -19.08 5.50
N ALA A 124 -9.44 -19.75 5.85
CA ALA A 124 -9.05 -20.99 5.16
C ALA A 124 -9.82 -22.22 5.70
N THR A 125 -10.17 -22.22 6.99
CA THR A 125 -10.91 -23.32 7.63
C THR A 125 -11.95 -22.79 8.62
N SER A 126 -11.56 -22.63 9.89
CA SER A 126 -12.43 -22.24 11.00
C SER A 126 -12.30 -20.75 11.34
N ARG A 127 -13.20 -20.25 12.19
CA ARG A 127 -13.16 -18.86 12.67
C ARG A 127 -11.80 -18.53 13.29
N VAL A 128 -11.14 -17.48 12.82
CA VAL A 128 -9.81 -17.07 13.25
C VAL A 128 -9.75 -15.55 13.36
N THR A 129 -9.02 -15.09 14.38
CA THR A 129 -8.62 -13.69 14.52
C THR A 129 -7.13 -13.57 14.25
N VAL A 130 -6.77 -12.66 13.35
CA VAL A 130 -5.40 -12.43 12.89
C VAL A 130 -5.08 -10.94 13.02
N THR A 131 -3.92 -10.63 13.58
CA THR A 131 -3.33 -9.29 13.49
C THR A 131 -2.15 -9.29 12.55
N GLY A 132 -1.84 -8.16 11.94
CA GLY A 132 -0.77 -8.08 10.96
C GLY A 132 -0.59 -6.70 10.38
N TYR A 133 0.09 -6.65 9.24
CA TYR A 133 0.36 -5.43 8.48
C TYR A 133 -0.02 -5.61 7.01
N TYR A 134 -0.52 -4.54 6.42
CA TYR A 134 -0.99 -4.47 5.04
C TYR A 134 -0.44 -3.20 4.38
N CYS A 135 0.11 -3.36 3.19
CA CYS A 135 0.47 -2.26 2.29
C CYS A 135 -0.14 -2.56 0.92
N PRO A 136 -1.01 -1.70 0.37
CA PRO A 136 -1.62 -1.90 -0.94
C PRO A 136 -0.60 -1.81 -2.06
#